data_AF-V9EMU0-F1
#
_entry.id   AF-V9EMU0-F1
#
_cell.length_a   1.000
_cell.length_b   1.000
_cell.length_c   1.000
_cell.angle_alpha   90.00
_cell.angle_beta   90.00
_cell.angle_gamma   90.00
#
_symmetry.space_group_name_H-M   'P 1'
#
loop_
_entity.id
_entity.type
_entity.pdbx_description
1 polymer ?
#
loop_
_entity_poly.entity_id
_entity_poly.type
_entity_poly.pdbx_seq_one_letter_code
_entity_poly.pdbx_strand_id
1 'polypeptide(L)'
;MNDMAELGVYVMVSASPDNDAYYGKYRYSTITKKLSCSGKVSSGDGAKTVDQTETCYPALLLEYGKKIIQNFAQYDNTLGVVVANEIMQADLTAASCVKAYVADLKNWMTVNGKKIRILPLAYAAADSSNDEVSNADDYHVMKVQGLLCGDKMTNGMMSESIDIYLINEYRWCPDSTFAEAYQRYIDMAQGIPIVVAFGEYGCKTSSATPRDWGMVPYMYQEPSKTKEFTAVWSGGLAYSYGEAKLAKDSLFPMFTGGSTDFLSTPSSKATTDYTNLKAMFAKYSGYTDDAEWTDSTKCSWKPTVETKTQSTNKLATKYGWIVSSCSASNLKIASTDSWTCSSREGVVCTDDGDTCDVALSKAVGTTQEDICGTYEVTSGGGTCETTSDCGGNGQCKESNGTMSCSCLSCYTGTDCSVKDISTCATLSSSDTAPQKIFVGIGVFLGVMAVVFIALGVAAAKKKAETDRLAQQVKAGGNTQTTAASL
;
A
#
# COMPACT_ATOMS: atom_id res chain seq x y z
N MET A 1 9.90 -0.81 -25.67
CA MET A 1 10.68 -0.75 -24.41
C MET A 1 12.16 -1.04 -24.65
N ASN A 2 12.53 -2.09 -25.39
CA ASN A 2 13.95 -2.36 -25.71
C ASN A 2 14.62 -1.21 -26.48
N ASP A 3 13.96 -0.68 -27.52
CA ASP A 3 14.48 0.49 -28.25
C ASP A 3 14.71 1.72 -27.35
N MET A 4 13.86 1.89 -26.32
CA MET A 4 14.05 2.95 -25.32
C MET A 4 15.27 2.66 -24.44
N ALA A 5 15.47 1.40 -24.03
CA ALA A 5 16.63 0.99 -23.25
C ALA A 5 17.94 1.19 -24.03
N GLU A 6 17.97 0.87 -25.33
CA GLU A 6 19.12 1.11 -26.21
C GLU A 6 19.47 2.61 -26.32
N LEU A 7 18.47 3.48 -26.18
CA LEU A 7 18.65 4.93 -26.14
C LEU A 7 18.96 5.47 -24.73
N GLY A 8 19.07 4.61 -23.71
CA GLY A 8 19.25 5.00 -22.32
C GLY A 8 18.03 5.70 -21.71
N VAL A 9 16.84 5.50 -22.28
CA VAL A 9 15.59 6.09 -21.80
C VAL A 9 14.96 5.18 -20.76
N TYR A 10 14.82 5.71 -19.55
CA TYR A 10 14.12 5.07 -18.45
C TYR A 10 12.67 5.57 -18.37
N VAL A 11 11.75 4.70 -17.94
CA VAL A 11 10.32 5.04 -17.87
C VAL A 11 9.77 4.87 -16.46
N MET A 12 8.92 5.80 -16.07
CA MET A 12 7.99 5.61 -14.97
C MET A 12 6.61 5.37 -15.53
N VAL A 13 5.95 4.28 -15.11
CA VAL A 13 4.64 3.89 -15.62
C VAL A 13 3.55 4.17 -14.60
N SER A 14 2.37 4.58 -15.06
CA SER A 14 1.24 4.77 -14.16
C SER A 14 0.52 3.46 -13.89
N ALA A 15 0.35 3.12 -12.61
CA ALA A 15 -0.49 2.02 -12.14
C ALA A 15 -1.89 2.51 -11.74
N SER A 16 -2.36 3.65 -12.27
CA SER A 16 -3.75 4.09 -12.14
C SER A 16 -4.40 4.17 -13.52
N PRO A 17 -5.61 3.62 -13.71
CA PRO A 17 -6.34 3.80 -14.96
C PRO A 17 -6.89 5.24 -15.08
N ASP A 18 -7.44 5.57 -16.24
CA ASP A 18 -8.25 6.78 -16.46
C ASP A 18 -9.71 6.38 -16.77
N ASN A 19 -10.62 7.34 -16.73
CA ASN A 19 -12.04 7.19 -17.03
C ASN A 19 -12.34 7.07 -18.54
N ASP A 20 -11.44 6.42 -19.28
CA ASP A 20 -11.51 6.18 -20.72
C ASP A 20 -11.95 4.74 -21.04
N ALA A 21 -12.69 4.57 -22.14
CA ALA A 21 -13.13 3.25 -22.61
C ALA A 21 -11.96 2.31 -22.95
N TYR A 22 -10.79 2.86 -23.28
CA TYR A 22 -9.56 2.10 -23.49
C TYR A 22 -9.19 1.18 -22.32
N TYR A 23 -9.45 1.61 -21.08
CA TYR A 23 -9.13 0.82 -19.88
C TYR A 23 -10.10 -0.35 -19.63
N GLY A 24 -11.11 -0.52 -20.50
CA GLY A 24 -12.04 -1.64 -20.45
C GLY A 24 -12.71 -1.76 -19.08
N LYS A 25 -12.63 -2.96 -18.46
CA LYS A 25 -13.22 -3.20 -17.13
C LYS A 25 -12.59 -2.34 -16.02
N TYR A 26 -11.35 -1.87 -16.18
CA TYR A 26 -10.67 -1.04 -15.19
C TYR A 26 -11.07 0.43 -15.27
N ARG A 27 -11.85 0.82 -16.28
CA ARG A 27 -12.44 2.15 -16.36
C ARG A 27 -13.22 2.42 -15.06
N TYR A 28 -13.01 3.59 -14.46
CA TYR A 28 -13.55 3.98 -13.15
C TYR A 28 -12.94 3.31 -11.93
N SER A 29 -12.00 2.38 -12.08
CA SER A 29 -11.26 1.78 -10.96
C SER A 29 -10.11 2.68 -10.49
N THR A 30 -10.39 3.96 -10.26
CA THR A 30 -9.41 4.95 -9.77
C THR A 30 -9.60 5.19 -8.28
N ILE A 31 -8.59 5.77 -7.61
CA ILE A 31 -8.79 6.27 -6.25
C ILE A 31 -9.81 7.41 -6.26
N THR A 32 -10.93 7.22 -5.56
CA THR A 32 -11.98 8.24 -5.49
C THR A 32 -11.67 9.25 -4.40
N LYS A 33 -11.22 10.46 -4.78
CA LYS A 33 -10.72 11.50 -3.84
C LYS A 33 -11.68 11.85 -2.70
N LYS A 34 -13.00 11.76 -2.93
CA LYS A 34 -14.05 12.17 -1.97
C LYS A 34 -14.47 11.09 -0.98
N LEU A 35 -13.97 9.86 -1.12
CA LEU A 35 -14.32 8.75 -0.26
C LEU A 35 -13.15 8.42 0.65
N SER A 36 -13.44 7.90 1.84
CA SER A 36 -12.44 7.33 2.74
C SER A 36 -12.38 5.81 2.56
N CYS A 37 -11.38 5.16 3.17
CA CYS A 37 -11.26 3.71 3.07
C CYS A 37 -12.39 2.95 3.81
N SER A 38 -12.95 3.55 4.86
CA SER A 38 -13.97 2.92 5.71
C SER A 38 -15.34 2.75 5.02
N GLY A 39 -15.52 3.36 3.83
CA GLY A 39 -16.77 3.35 3.08
C GLY A 39 -17.97 3.86 3.87
N LYS A 40 -19.17 3.71 3.31
CA LYS A 40 -20.41 3.94 4.06
C LYS A 40 -20.71 2.73 4.91
N VAL A 41 -20.91 2.97 6.20
CA VAL A 41 -21.26 1.92 7.16
C VAL A 41 -22.78 1.84 7.27
N SER A 42 -23.38 0.72 6.86
CA SER A 42 -24.74 0.35 7.22
C SER A 42 -24.74 -0.45 8.53
N SER A 43 -25.76 -0.22 9.36
CA SER A 43 -25.96 -0.96 10.60
C SER A 43 -27.31 -1.67 10.54
N GLY A 44 -27.29 -3.00 10.60
CA GLY A 44 -28.49 -3.86 10.70
C GLY A 44 -28.20 -5.02 11.64
N ASP A 45 -29.15 -5.35 12.53
CA ASP A 45 -29.05 -6.46 13.50
C ASP A 45 -27.77 -6.50 14.34
N GLY A 46 -27.17 -5.34 14.64
CA GLY A 46 -25.94 -5.22 15.43
C GLY A 46 -24.65 -5.48 14.64
N ALA A 47 -24.73 -5.85 13.35
CA ALA A 47 -23.59 -5.95 12.45
C ALA A 47 -23.36 -4.64 11.69
N LYS A 48 -22.11 -4.15 11.71
CA LYS A 48 -21.67 -3.06 10.83
C LYS A 48 -21.19 -3.65 9.52
N THR A 49 -21.82 -3.26 8.42
CA THR A 49 -21.42 -3.64 7.06
C THR A 49 -20.85 -2.40 6.37
N VAL A 50 -19.66 -2.53 5.79
CA VAL A 50 -19.06 -1.49 4.95
C VAL A 50 -19.48 -1.77 3.51
N ASP A 51 -20.12 -0.80 2.88
CA ASP A 51 -20.33 -0.85 1.43
C ASP A 51 -18.97 -0.66 0.73
N GLN A 52 -18.39 -1.77 0.28
CA GLN A 52 -17.09 -1.78 -0.40
C GLN A 52 -17.14 -1.04 -1.75
N THR A 53 -18.34 -0.87 -2.33
CA THR A 53 -18.54 -0.11 -3.58
C THR A 53 -18.47 1.40 -3.37
N GLU A 54 -18.57 1.87 -2.11
CA GLU A 54 -18.43 3.27 -1.71
C GLU A 54 -17.11 3.53 -0.98
N THR A 55 -16.04 2.79 -1.30
CA THR A 55 -14.68 3.03 -0.75
C THR A 55 -13.78 3.73 -1.76
N CYS A 56 -12.77 4.49 -1.30
CA CYS A 56 -11.84 5.14 -2.23
C CYS A 56 -10.90 4.18 -2.96
N TYR A 57 -10.75 2.93 -2.52
CA TYR A 57 -9.79 1.97 -3.07
C TYR A 57 -10.53 0.69 -3.49
N PRO A 58 -10.87 0.54 -4.79
CA PRO A 58 -11.55 -0.66 -5.27
C PRO A 58 -10.56 -1.82 -5.51
N ALA A 59 -10.99 -3.06 -5.29
CA ALA A 59 -10.16 -4.25 -5.53
C ALA A 59 -9.69 -4.38 -7.00
N LEU A 60 -10.48 -3.87 -7.94
CA LEU A 60 -10.14 -3.87 -9.36
C LEU A 60 -8.96 -2.93 -9.70
N LEU A 61 -8.71 -1.89 -8.88
CA LEU A 61 -7.49 -1.08 -8.97
C LEU A 61 -6.25 -1.89 -8.58
N LEU A 62 -6.34 -2.72 -7.54
CA LEU A 62 -5.24 -3.59 -7.14
C LEU A 62 -4.86 -4.57 -8.26
N GLU A 63 -5.87 -5.21 -8.89
CA GLU A 63 -5.63 -6.07 -10.05
C GLU A 63 -4.91 -5.32 -11.18
N TYR A 64 -5.38 -4.10 -11.49
CA TYR A 64 -4.78 -3.26 -12.53
C TYR A 64 -3.31 -2.95 -12.22
N GLY A 65 -3.00 -2.49 -11.01
CA GLY A 65 -1.62 -2.18 -10.61
C GLY A 65 -0.69 -3.37 -10.69
N LYS A 66 -1.09 -4.52 -10.15
CA LYS A 66 -0.32 -5.76 -10.24
C LYS A 66 -0.06 -6.16 -11.68
N LYS A 67 -1.03 -6.00 -12.59
CA LYS A 67 -0.84 -6.30 -14.02
C LYS A 67 0.08 -5.31 -14.72
N ILE A 68 0.02 -4.02 -14.39
CA ILE A 68 0.98 -3.03 -14.90
C ILE A 68 2.40 -3.39 -14.44
N ILE A 69 2.59 -3.67 -13.14
CA ILE A 69 3.89 -4.10 -12.62
C ILE A 69 4.35 -5.39 -13.31
N GLN A 70 3.51 -6.41 -13.40
CA GLN A 70 3.81 -7.65 -14.10
C GLN A 70 4.27 -7.40 -15.54
N ASN A 71 3.58 -6.53 -16.28
CA ASN A 71 3.93 -6.26 -17.67
C ASN A 71 5.25 -5.47 -17.81
N PHE A 72 5.55 -4.56 -16.89
CA PHE A 72 6.70 -3.66 -17.01
C PHE A 72 7.95 -4.09 -16.22
N ALA A 73 7.82 -5.01 -15.27
CA ALA A 73 8.95 -5.51 -14.49
C ALA A 73 9.99 -6.26 -15.34
N GLN A 74 9.56 -6.82 -16.47
CA GLN A 74 10.46 -7.53 -17.39
C GLN A 74 11.48 -6.63 -18.10
N TYR A 75 11.31 -5.31 -18.07
CA TYR A 75 12.19 -4.35 -18.75
C TYR A 75 13.11 -3.68 -17.74
N ASP A 76 14.43 -3.79 -17.94
CA ASP A 76 15.43 -3.21 -17.02
C ASP A 76 15.33 -1.68 -16.93
N ASN A 77 14.88 -1.02 -18.00
CA ASN A 77 14.68 0.43 -18.03
C ASN A 77 13.34 0.92 -17.45
N THR A 78 12.52 0.04 -16.86
CA THR A 78 11.40 0.50 -16.01
C THR A 78 11.97 0.99 -14.68
N LEU A 79 12.02 2.31 -14.49
CA LEU A 79 12.57 2.99 -13.31
C LEU A 79 11.69 2.83 -12.09
N GLY A 80 10.37 2.91 -12.27
CA GLY A 80 9.41 2.85 -11.18
C GLY A 80 7.98 2.98 -11.65
N VAL A 81 7.06 3.00 -10.69
CA VAL A 81 5.63 2.98 -10.95
C VAL A 81 4.94 4.09 -10.17
N VAL A 82 4.26 5.01 -10.87
CA VAL A 82 3.42 6.04 -10.24
C VAL A 82 2.08 5.42 -9.87
N VAL A 83 1.82 5.26 -8.57
CA VAL A 83 0.61 4.59 -8.05
C VAL A 83 -0.59 5.52 -7.95
N ALA A 84 -0.36 6.82 -7.79
CA ALA A 84 -1.39 7.83 -7.68
C ALA A 84 -0.82 9.22 -8.01
N ASN A 85 -1.66 10.06 -8.63
CA ASN A 85 -1.32 11.42 -9.05
C ASN A 85 -2.34 12.41 -8.48
N GLU A 86 -1.85 13.37 -7.71
CA GLU A 86 -2.57 14.53 -7.16
C GLU A 86 -3.86 14.18 -6.40
N ILE A 87 -3.94 12.99 -5.80
CA ILE A 87 -5.11 12.56 -5.05
C ILE A 87 -5.34 13.47 -3.83
N MET A 88 -4.26 13.79 -3.11
CA MET A 88 -4.28 14.62 -1.90
C MET A 88 -4.01 16.09 -2.21
N GLN A 89 -4.68 16.65 -3.22
CA GLN A 89 -4.49 18.04 -3.63
C GLN A 89 -5.21 19.01 -2.69
N ALA A 90 -6.48 18.74 -2.38
CA ALA A 90 -7.34 19.62 -1.58
C ALA A 90 -7.46 19.17 -0.12
N ASP A 91 -7.50 17.87 0.13
CA ASP A 91 -7.65 17.28 1.46
C ASP A 91 -7.00 15.89 1.54
N LEU A 92 -7.03 15.27 2.73
CA LEU A 92 -6.44 13.96 3.01
C LEU A 92 -7.48 12.83 3.11
N THR A 93 -8.71 13.04 2.63
CA THR A 93 -9.81 12.05 2.77
C THR A 93 -9.43 10.68 2.20
N ALA A 94 -8.78 10.66 1.04
CA ALA A 94 -8.35 9.44 0.35
C ALA A 94 -6.89 9.03 0.63
N ALA A 95 -6.23 9.65 1.61
CA ALA A 95 -4.82 9.41 1.92
C ALA A 95 -4.53 7.94 2.30
N SER A 96 -5.35 7.38 3.19
CA SER A 96 -5.30 5.96 3.57
C SER A 96 -5.42 5.00 2.39
N CYS A 97 -6.20 5.32 1.37
CA CYS A 97 -6.35 4.51 0.16
C CYS A 97 -5.10 4.52 -0.71
N VAL A 98 -4.42 5.66 -0.84
CA VAL A 98 -3.12 5.73 -1.53
C VAL A 98 -2.11 4.86 -0.82
N LYS A 99 -2.01 4.97 0.51
CA LYS A 99 -1.06 4.18 1.31
C LYS A 99 -1.33 2.68 1.23
N ALA A 100 -2.58 2.23 1.39
CA ALA A 100 -2.92 0.81 1.28
C ALA A 100 -2.68 0.25 -0.12
N TYR A 101 -2.94 1.03 -1.18
CA TYR A 101 -2.64 0.58 -2.53
C TYR A 101 -1.14 0.34 -2.75
N VAL A 102 -0.29 1.23 -2.21
CA VAL A 102 1.16 1.04 -2.22
C VAL A 102 1.56 -0.22 -1.45
N ALA A 103 1.06 -0.37 -0.22
CA ALA A 103 1.37 -1.52 0.63
C ALA A 103 1.00 -2.86 -0.06
N ASP A 104 -0.21 -2.97 -0.61
CA ASP A 104 -0.67 -4.17 -1.32
C ASP A 104 0.24 -4.51 -2.52
N LEU A 105 0.63 -3.50 -3.33
CA LEU A 105 1.53 -3.72 -4.46
C LEU A 105 2.94 -4.15 -4.02
N LYS A 106 3.50 -3.57 -2.94
CA LYS A 106 4.82 -3.97 -2.42
C LYS A 106 4.81 -5.35 -1.80
N ASN A 107 3.78 -5.66 -1.02
CA ASN A 107 3.57 -6.99 -0.47
C ASN A 107 3.48 -8.02 -1.59
N TRP A 108 2.67 -7.76 -2.61
CA TRP A 108 2.54 -8.64 -3.76
C TRP A 108 3.87 -8.87 -4.50
N MET A 109 4.67 -7.83 -4.75
CA MET A 109 5.99 -7.99 -5.37
C MET A 109 6.96 -8.77 -4.47
N THR A 110 6.98 -8.45 -3.18
CA THR A 110 7.87 -9.06 -2.19
C THR A 110 7.63 -10.57 -2.09
N VAL A 111 6.38 -11.00 -1.95
CA VAL A 111 6.09 -12.45 -1.86
C VAL A 111 6.39 -13.18 -3.17
N ASN A 112 6.42 -12.45 -4.29
CA ASN A 112 6.76 -12.96 -5.60
C ASN A 112 8.22 -12.69 -6.00
N GLY A 113 9.11 -12.26 -5.10
CA GLY A 113 10.48 -11.83 -5.45
C GLY A 113 11.33 -12.89 -6.18
N LYS A 114 11.02 -14.18 -6.02
CA LYS A 114 11.61 -15.29 -6.80
C LYS A 114 11.13 -15.36 -8.27
N LYS A 115 10.16 -14.53 -8.63
CA LYS A 115 9.48 -14.52 -9.94
C LYS A 115 9.41 -13.12 -10.56
N ILE A 116 9.66 -12.07 -9.81
CA ILE A 116 9.61 -10.68 -10.28
C ILE A 116 10.61 -9.84 -9.49
N ARG A 117 11.19 -8.81 -10.10
CA ARG A 117 11.93 -7.78 -9.36
C ARG A 117 10.99 -6.82 -8.65
N ILE A 118 11.46 -6.22 -7.56
CA ILE A 118 10.70 -5.19 -6.84
C ILE A 118 10.91 -3.85 -7.55
N LEU A 119 9.82 -3.26 -8.05
CA LEU A 119 9.84 -1.92 -8.65
C LEU A 119 9.62 -0.85 -7.58
N PRO A 120 10.38 0.26 -7.59
CA PRO A 120 10.10 1.41 -6.74
C PRO A 120 8.71 1.98 -7.03
N LEU A 121 7.94 2.27 -5.97
CA LEU A 121 6.61 2.86 -6.08
C LEU A 121 6.63 4.34 -5.75
N ALA A 122 5.97 5.15 -6.58
CA ALA A 122 5.99 6.60 -6.51
C ALA A 122 4.59 7.19 -6.29
N TYR A 123 4.51 8.23 -5.48
CA TYR A 123 3.34 9.12 -5.43
C TYR A 123 3.68 10.45 -6.08
N ALA A 124 2.84 10.93 -7.00
CA ALA A 124 2.95 12.26 -7.59
C ALA A 124 2.01 13.24 -6.92
N ALA A 125 2.56 14.22 -6.23
CA ALA A 125 1.83 15.22 -5.47
C ALA A 125 1.67 16.51 -6.27
N ALA A 126 0.47 17.10 -6.23
CA ALA A 126 0.32 18.49 -6.61
C ALA A 126 1.09 19.37 -5.63
N ASP A 127 1.76 20.41 -6.13
CA ASP A 127 2.28 21.53 -5.34
C ASP A 127 1.14 22.43 -4.86
N SER A 128 0.41 21.93 -3.86
CA SER A 128 -0.83 22.52 -3.35
C SER A 128 -0.80 22.72 -1.84
N SER A 129 -1.76 23.49 -1.35
CA SER A 129 -2.07 23.69 0.07
C SER A 129 -3.60 23.75 0.25
N ASN A 130 -4.07 23.84 1.49
CA ASN A 130 -5.49 24.05 1.79
C ASN A 130 -5.68 25.06 2.94
N ASP A 131 -6.92 25.33 3.32
CA ASP A 131 -7.24 26.37 4.30
C ASP A 131 -6.67 26.06 5.71
N GLU A 132 -6.54 24.78 6.06
CA GLU A 132 -6.03 24.32 7.35
C GLU A 132 -4.48 24.31 7.39
N VAL A 133 -3.85 23.99 6.26
CA VAL A 133 -2.39 23.97 6.07
C VAL A 133 -2.06 24.85 4.88
N SER A 134 -1.99 26.16 5.10
CA SER A 134 -1.83 27.16 4.04
C SER A 134 -0.45 27.17 3.39
N ASN A 135 0.58 26.69 4.10
CA ASN A 135 1.92 26.51 3.54
C ASN A 135 2.01 25.16 2.80
N ALA A 136 2.26 25.22 1.49
CA ALA A 136 2.37 24.02 0.64
C ALA A 136 3.55 23.12 1.03
N ASP A 137 4.66 23.69 1.51
CA ASP A 137 5.86 22.95 1.92
C ASP A 137 5.56 22.11 3.17
N ASP A 138 4.88 22.71 4.17
CA ASP A 138 4.38 21.98 5.34
C ASP A 138 3.40 20.88 4.93
N TYR A 139 2.51 21.16 3.96
CA TYR A 139 1.57 20.15 3.48
C TYR A 139 2.25 18.98 2.76
N HIS A 140 3.33 19.23 2.01
CA HIS A 140 4.18 18.18 1.45
C HIS A 140 4.83 17.33 2.53
N VAL A 141 5.38 17.95 3.59
CA VAL A 141 5.98 17.21 4.72
C VAL A 141 4.93 16.33 5.39
N MET A 142 3.71 16.82 5.60
CA MET A 142 2.61 16.00 6.15
C MET A 142 2.25 14.83 5.23
N LYS A 143 2.16 15.05 3.92
CA LYS A 143 1.90 13.97 2.94
C LYS A 143 3.01 12.92 2.98
N VAL A 144 4.28 13.33 3.02
CA VAL A 144 5.42 12.40 3.14
C VAL A 144 5.33 11.61 4.44
N GLN A 145 5.19 12.28 5.58
CA GLN A 145 5.08 11.63 6.89
C GLN A 145 3.93 10.62 6.95
N GLY A 146 2.78 10.97 6.36
CA GLY A 146 1.63 10.08 6.27
C GLY A 146 1.83 8.92 5.31
N LEU A 147 2.41 9.15 4.13
CA LEU A 147 2.70 8.07 3.18
C LEU A 147 3.74 7.08 3.75
N LEU A 148 4.67 7.55 4.58
CA LEU A 148 5.72 6.75 5.22
C LEU A 148 5.38 6.24 6.62
N CYS A 149 4.23 6.61 7.20
CA CYS A 149 3.92 6.26 8.58
C CYS A 149 3.85 4.74 8.80
N GLY A 150 4.14 4.29 10.02
CA GLY A 150 4.02 2.88 10.42
C GLY A 150 5.03 1.94 9.76
N ASP A 151 5.89 2.43 8.88
CA ASP A 151 6.81 1.60 8.12
C ASP A 151 8.25 1.76 8.62
N LYS A 152 9.13 0.90 8.13
CA LYS A 152 10.55 0.87 8.42
C LYS A 152 11.34 0.72 7.14
N MET A 153 12.36 1.55 7.00
CA MET A 153 13.37 1.39 5.95
C MET A 153 14.34 0.27 6.32
N THR A 154 14.45 -0.73 5.44
CA THR A 154 15.40 -1.85 5.55
C THR A 154 16.22 -1.90 4.27
N ASN A 155 17.57 -1.87 4.40
CA ASN A 155 18.49 -1.88 3.26
C ASN A 155 18.14 -0.86 2.17
N GLY A 156 17.79 0.38 2.58
CA GLY A 156 17.48 1.46 1.65
C GLY A 156 16.11 1.38 0.99
N MET A 157 15.26 0.43 1.36
CA MET A 157 13.90 0.27 0.82
C MET A 157 12.84 0.36 1.92
N MET A 158 11.72 1.02 1.63
CA MET A 158 10.54 0.98 2.48
C MET A 158 9.84 -0.38 2.32
N SER A 159 9.15 -0.89 3.34
CA SER A 159 8.52 -2.22 3.24
C SER A 159 7.13 -2.13 2.62
N GLU A 160 6.35 -1.11 2.99
CA GLU A 160 4.93 -0.95 2.66
C GLU A 160 4.58 0.46 2.15
N SER A 161 5.55 1.37 2.19
CA SER A 161 5.39 2.77 1.81
C SER A 161 6.06 3.09 0.49
N ILE A 162 5.76 4.27 -0.05
CA ILE A 162 6.38 4.75 -1.30
C ILE A 162 7.90 4.82 -1.17
N ASP A 163 8.58 4.63 -2.30
CA ASP A 163 10.03 4.77 -2.42
C ASP A 163 10.42 6.14 -3.02
N ILE A 164 9.50 6.75 -3.77
CA ILE A 164 9.71 8.00 -4.50
C ILE A 164 8.54 8.95 -4.22
N TYR A 165 8.84 10.18 -3.80
CA TYR A 165 7.88 11.26 -3.69
C TYR A 165 8.13 12.29 -4.79
N LEU A 166 7.21 12.36 -5.74
CA LEU A 166 7.26 13.30 -6.85
C LEU A 166 6.42 14.53 -6.54
N ILE A 167 6.89 15.71 -6.94
CA ILE A 167 6.10 16.95 -6.91
C ILE A 167 5.87 17.43 -8.34
N ASN A 168 4.61 17.67 -8.69
CA ASN A 168 4.23 18.38 -9.91
C ASN A 168 4.36 19.88 -9.60
N GLU A 169 5.53 20.44 -9.93
CA GLU A 169 5.91 21.81 -9.58
C GLU A 169 5.74 22.73 -10.78
N TYR A 170 5.23 23.94 -10.55
CA TYR A 170 5.13 24.97 -11.58
C TYR A 170 5.49 26.35 -11.04
N ARG A 171 6.36 26.42 -10.03
CA ARG A 171 6.82 27.66 -9.40
C ARG A 171 7.89 28.37 -10.22
N TRP A 172 8.73 27.62 -10.95
CA TRP A 172 9.73 28.24 -11.82
C TRP A 172 9.12 28.62 -13.17
N CYS A 173 8.71 29.87 -13.30
CA CYS A 173 8.29 30.48 -14.57
C CYS A 173 9.47 31.22 -15.24
N PRO A 174 9.39 31.57 -16.53
CA PRO A 174 10.41 32.37 -17.20
C PRO A 174 10.81 33.60 -16.36
N ASP A 175 12.11 33.92 -16.34
CA ASP A 175 12.72 34.99 -15.53
C ASP A 175 12.75 34.77 -14.00
N SER A 176 12.27 33.63 -13.48
CA SER A 176 12.39 33.32 -12.05
C SER A 176 13.84 33.09 -11.64
N THR A 177 14.15 33.37 -10.37
CA THR A 177 15.42 32.99 -9.76
C THR A 177 15.29 31.74 -8.88
N PHE A 178 16.42 31.09 -8.62
CA PHE A 178 16.47 29.96 -7.69
C PHE A 178 15.92 30.31 -6.30
N ALA A 179 16.23 31.51 -5.80
CA ALA A 179 15.80 31.94 -4.47
C ALA A 179 14.27 32.06 -4.37
N GLU A 180 13.61 32.50 -5.45
CA GLU A 180 12.17 32.68 -5.50
C GLU A 180 11.42 31.35 -5.68
N ALA A 181 11.92 30.48 -6.55
CA ALA A 181 11.23 29.25 -6.90
C ALA A 181 11.66 28.04 -6.06
N TYR A 182 12.96 27.76 -5.97
CA TYR A 182 13.47 26.43 -5.58
C TYR A 182 14.18 26.36 -4.23
N GLN A 183 14.55 27.49 -3.61
CA GLN A 183 15.16 27.49 -2.27
C GLN A 183 14.28 26.76 -1.25
N ARG A 184 12.95 26.97 -1.32
CA ARG A 184 11.97 26.29 -0.47
C ARG A 184 12.02 24.76 -0.55
N TYR A 185 12.31 24.21 -1.72
CA TYR A 185 12.35 22.76 -1.93
C TYR A 185 13.58 22.15 -1.28
N ILE A 186 14.69 22.88 -1.19
CA ILE A 186 15.82 22.50 -0.35
C ILE A 186 15.42 22.55 1.13
N ASP A 187 14.87 23.70 1.56
CA ASP A 187 14.53 23.92 2.97
C ASP A 187 13.52 22.88 3.48
N MET A 188 12.61 22.45 2.60
CA MET A 188 11.62 21.42 2.87
C MET A 188 12.24 20.02 2.94
N ALA A 189 13.02 19.59 1.94
CA ALA A 189 13.34 18.18 1.72
C ALA A 189 14.69 17.71 2.28
N GLN A 190 15.56 18.59 2.80
CA GLN A 190 16.81 18.12 3.40
C GLN A 190 16.58 17.10 4.52
N GLY A 191 17.41 16.05 4.54
CA GLY A 191 17.30 14.92 5.47
C GLY A 191 16.18 13.91 5.16
N ILE A 192 15.41 14.09 4.08
CA ILE A 192 14.40 13.11 3.67
C ILE A 192 15.05 11.76 3.33
N PRO A 193 14.50 10.62 3.78
CA PRO A 193 15.16 9.32 3.59
C PRO A 193 14.82 8.63 2.27
N ILE A 194 13.81 9.11 1.53
CA ILE A 194 13.36 8.55 0.26
C ILE A 194 13.71 9.47 -0.90
N VAL A 195 13.62 8.96 -2.13
CA VAL A 195 13.89 9.75 -3.34
C VAL A 195 12.83 10.85 -3.47
N VAL A 196 13.27 12.08 -3.74
CA VAL A 196 12.41 13.19 -4.18
C VAL A 196 12.83 13.69 -5.54
N ALA A 197 11.84 13.96 -6.40
CA ALA A 197 12.07 14.51 -7.73
C ALA A 197 10.84 15.32 -8.18
N PHE A 198 10.96 16.06 -9.28
CA PHE A 198 9.78 16.67 -9.90
C PHE A 198 9.08 15.70 -10.85
N GLY A 199 7.84 15.36 -10.54
CA GLY A 199 6.98 14.54 -11.39
C GLY A 199 6.52 15.28 -12.64
N GLU A 200 6.41 16.60 -12.53
CA GLU A 200 6.19 17.53 -13.62
C GLU A 200 6.93 18.83 -13.30
N TYR A 201 7.51 19.48 -14.31
CA TYR A 201 8.00 20.85 -14.20
C TYR A 201 7.93 21.61 -15.52
N GLY A 202 8.02 22.94 -15.42
CA GLY A 202 8.11 23.85 -16.56
C GLY A 202 6.89 24.75 -16.69
N CYS A 203 6.73 25.69 -15.75
CA CYS A 203 5.69 26.72 -15.80
C CYS A 203 5.67 27.47 -17.13
N LYS A 204 4.47 27.74 -17.62
CA LYS A 204 4.24 28.58 -18.78
C LYS A 204 3.04 29.49 -18.55
N THR A 205 3.31 30.79 -18.51
CA THR A 205 2.32 31.82 -18.14
C THR A 205 1.52 32.33 -19.34
N SER A 206 2.05 32.21 -20.57
CA SER A 206 1.37 32.60 -21.79
C SER A 206 1.92 31.88 -23.03
N SER A 207 1.21 31.95 -24.16
CA SER A 207 1.70 31.47 -25.45
C SER A 207 2.84 32.33 -26.03
N ALA A 208 2.92 33.60 -25.62
CA ALA A 208 3.88 34.57 -26.15
C ALA A 208 5.26 34.48 -25.48
N THR A 209 5.33 33.90 -24.28
CA THR A 209 6.57 33.74 -23.51
C THR A 209 7.05 32.28 -23.57
N PRO A 210 8.13 31.99 -24.31
CA PRO A 210 8.73 30.67 -24.30
C PRO A 210 9.33 30.33 -22.93
N ARG A 211 9.38 29.04 -22.60
CA ARG A 211 10.11 28.56 -21.42
C ARG A 211 11.61 28.67 -21.65
N ASP A 212 12.33 29.30 -20.73
CA ASP A 212 13.79 29.44 -20.76
C ASP A 212 14.52 28.22 -20.18
N TRP A 213 13.83 27.47 -19.32
CA TRP A 213 14.34 26.34 -18.56
C TRP A 213 15.53 26.70 -17.65
N GLY A 214 15.54 27.92 -17.11
CA GLY A 214 16.61 28.45 -16.27
C GLY A 214 16.94 27.61 -15.03
N MET A 215 16.03 26.72 -14.61
CA MET A 215 16.23 25.81 -13.49
C MET A 215 17.20 24.65 -13.77
N VAL A 216 17.35 24.24 -15.04
CA VAL A 216 18.12 23.05 -15.44
C VAL A 216 19.53 22.99 -14.84
N PRO A 217 20.37 24.05 -14.85
CA PRO A 217 21.68 23.99 -14.20
C PRO A 217 21.61 23.62 -12.72
N TYR A 218 20.57 24.04 -11.99
CA TYR A 218 20.40 23.70 -10.57
C TYR A 218 19.90 22.26 -10.35
N MET A 219 19.23 21.67 -11.34
CA MET A 219 18.68 20.32 -11.20
C MET A 219 19.64 19.20 -11.55
N TYR A 220 20.70 19.49 -12.30
CA TYR A 220 21.53 18.44 -12.91
C TYR A 220 23.03 18.62 -12.73
N GLN A 221 23.54 19.78 -12.30
CA GLN A 221 24.98 19.92 -12.01
C GLN A 221 25.36 19.34 -10.64
N GLU A 222 26.67 19.26 -10.34
CA GLU A 222 27.18 18.80 -9.05
C GLU A 222 26.67 19.66 -7.88
N PRO A 223 26.50 19.10 -6.66
CA PRO A 223 25.90 19.79 -5.51
C PRO A 223 26.49 21.18 -5.22
N SER A 224 27.82 21.31 -5.32
CA SER A 224 28.54 22.58 -5.10
C SER A 224 28.17 23.70 -6.08
N LYS A 225 27.62 23.36 -7.26
CA LYS A 225 27.13 24.30 -8.28
C LYS A 225 25.62 24.54 -8.20
N THR A 226 24.89 23.71 -7.46
CA THR A 226 23.43 23.72 -7.40
C THR A 226 22.87 24.22 -6.08
N LYS A 227 23.71 24.77 -5.20
CA LYS A 227 23.35 25.14 -3.81
C LYS A 227 22.88 23.92 -3.01
N GLU A 228 23.49 22.76 -3.26
CA GLU A 228 23.11 21.46 -2.68
C GLU A 228 21.76 20.92 -3.18
N PHE A 229 21.16 21.50 -4.23
CA PHE A 229 19.87 21.02 -4.74
C PHE A 229 19.97 19.56 -5.20
N THR A 230 21.04 19.21 -5.92
CA THR A 230 21.27 17.84 -6.42
C THR A 230 21.78 16.86 -5.37
N ALA A 231 22.15 17.32 -4.17
CA ALA A 231 22.36 16.44 -3.01
C ALA A 231 21.05 15.99 -2.34
N VAL A 232 19.91 16.57 -2.75
CA VAL A 232 18.58 16.30 -2.19
C VAL A 232 17.60 15.80 -3.26
N TRP A 233 17.58 16.45 -4.42
CA TRP A 233 16.60 16.22 -5.48
C TRP A 233 17.19 15.45 -6.65
N SER A 234 16.49 14.41 -7.09
CA SER A 234 16.89 13.47 -8.16
C SER A 234 16.39 13.88 -9.54
N GLY A 235 16.36 15.19 -9.84
CA GLY A 235 15.93 15.73 -11.13
C GLY A 235 14.41 15.82 -11.29
N GLY A 236 13.91 15.58 -12.51
CA GLY A 236 12.47 15.59 -12.79
C GLY A 236 12.07 15.38 -14.25
N LEU A 237 10.77 15.44 -14.51
CA LEU A 237 10.14 15.20 -15.83
C LEU A 237 9.53 16.50 -16.39
N ALA A 238 10.05 17.00 -17.51
CA ALA A 238 9.52 18.21 -18.15
C ALA A 238 8.14 17.94 -18.78
N TYR A 239 7.15 18.77 -18.43
CA TYR A 239 5.77 18.58 -18.89
C TYR A 239 5.40 19.51 -20.06
N SER A 240 4.89 19.04 -21.21
CA SER A 240 4.66 17.65 -21.64
C SER A 240 5.21 17.44 -23.07
N TYR A 241 5.30 16.19 -23.53
CA TYR A 241 5.76 15.91 -24.89
C TYR A 241 4.81 16.45 -25.97
N GLY A 242 3.57 15.98 -26.01
CA GLY A 242 2.59 16.32 -27.05
C GLY A 242 1.20 16.66 -26.51
N GLU A 243 0.22 16.75 -27.41
CA GLU A 243 -1.15 17.19 -27.11
C GLU A 243 -2.08 16.07 -26.60
N ALA A 244 -1.59 14.83 -26.49
CA ALA A 244 -2.38 13.69 -26.07
C ALA A 244 -3.03 13.95 -24.69
N LYS A 245 -4.36 13.80 -24.62
CA LYS A 245 -5.19 14.07 -23.43
C LYS A 245 -5.15 15.52 -22.91
N LEU A 246 -4.60 16.47 -23.66
CA LEU A 246 -4.59 17.88 -23.30
C LEU A 246 -5.73 18.64 -24.00
N ALA A 247 -6.16 19.74 -23.37
CA ALA A 247 -7.03 20.71 -24.03
C ALA A 247 -6.30 21.29 -25.27
N LYS A 248 -7.07 21.61 -26.32
CA LYS A 248 -6.52 22.11 -27.60
C LYS A 248 -5.75 23.42 -27.45
N ASP A 249 -6.05 24.19 -26.42
CA ASP A 249 -5.41 25.46 -26.07
C ASP A 249 -4.34 25.31 -24.96
N SER A 250 -3.96 24.07 -24.62
CA SER A 250 -2.89 23.82 -23.66
C SER A 250 -1.57 24.45 -24.11
N LEU A 251 -0.90 25.11 -23.17
CA LEU A 251 0.36 25.80 -23.43
C LEU A 251 1.58 24.86 -23.35
N PHE A 252 1.43 23.72 -22.70
CA PHE A 252 2.53 22.83 -22.29
C PHE A 252 3.16 21.92 -23.35
N PRO A 253 2.48 21.52 -24.45
CA PRO A 253 3.05 20.59 -25.42
C PRO A 253 4.38 21.10 -26.00
N MET A 254 5.43 20.29 -25.88
CA MET A 254 6.71 20.54 -26.53
C MET A 254 6.66 20.31 -28.06
N PHE A 255 5.73 19.48 -28.51
CA PHE A 255 5.42 19.18 -29.90
C PHE A 255 3.93 19.43 -30.18
N THR A 256 3.60 20.21 -31.20
CA THR A 256 2.23 20.72 -31.45
C THR A 256 1.68 20.36 -32.83
N GLY A 257 0.37 20.40 -33.00
CA GLY A 257 -0.31 20.05 -34.25
C GLY A 257 -0.42 18.54 -34.49
N GLY A 258 -0.44 17.77 -33.41
CA GLY A 258 -0.63 16.32 -33.41
C GLY A 258 -2.06 15.94 -33.01
N SER A 259 -2.27 14.65 -32.73
CA SER A 259 -3.55 14.17 -32.20
C SER A 259 -3.65 14.41 -30.69
N THR A 260 -4.86 14.73 -30.23
CA THR A 260 -5.21 14.73 -28.79
C THR A 260 -5.59 13.32 -28.29
N ASP A 261 -5.76 12.35 -29.20
CA ASP A 261 -5.97 10.95 -28.86
C ASP A 261 -4.61 10.27 -28.56
N PHE A 262 -4.53 9.63 -27.40
CA PHE A 262 -3.32 8.98 -26.88
C PHE A 262 -2.99 7.66 -27.59
N LEU A 263 -3.90 7.11 -28.40
CA LEU A 263 -3.63 5.96 -29.27
C LEU A 263 -3.12 6.37 -30.66
N SER A 264 -3.19 7.65 -30.98
CA SER A 264 -2.76 8.20 -32.26
C SER A 264 -1.29 8.65 -32.23
N THR A 265 -0.70 8.88 -33.40
CA THR A 265 0.69 9.35 -33.51
C THR A 265 0.83 10.80 -33.01
N PRO A 266 1.78 11.09 -32.10
CA PRO A 266 2.04 12.47 -31.68
C PRO A 266 2.74 13.27 -32.79
N SER A 267 2.70 14.60 -32.69
CA SER A 267 3.41 15.48 -33.63
C SER A 267 4.92 15.39 -33.47
N SER A 268 5.65 15.59 -34.57
CA SER A 268 7.11 15.83 -34.58
C SER A 268 7.47 17.32 -34.75
N LYS A 269 6.47 18.21 -34.81
CA LYS A 269 6.68 19.66 -34.94
C LYS A 269 7.02 20.27 -33.59
N ALA A 270 8.33 20.46 -33.37
CA ALA A 270 8.86 21.09 -32.17
C ALA A 270 8.40 22.55 -31.99
N THR A 271 8.22 22.93 -30.74
CA THR A 271 8.01 24.33 -30.29
C THR A 271 9.33 25.02 -29.94
N THR A 272 9.28 26.33 -29.69
CA THR A 272 10.40 27.08 -29.10
C THR A 272 10.79 26.53 -27.72
N ASP A 273 9.81 26.12 -26.91
CA ASP A 273 10.06 25.55 -25.58
C ASP A 273 10.92 24.29 -25.66
N TYR A 274 10.62 23.38 -26.59
CA TYR A 274 11.45 22.19 -26.83
C TYR A 274 12.86 22.55 -27.26
N THR A 275 12.99 23.52 -28.16
CA THR A 275 14.29 23.99 -28.67
C THR A 275 15.14 24.54 -27.53
N ASN A 276 14.55 25.30 -26.61
CA ASN A 276 15.21 25.83 -25.43
C ASN A 276 15.59 24.71 -24.45
N LEU A 277 14.70 23.75 -24.16
CA LEU A 277 15.00 22.63 -23.27
C LEU A 277 16.18 21.81 -23.79
N LYS A 278 16.14 21.48 -25.09
CA LYS A 278 17.21 20.76 -25.77
C LYS A 278 18.54 21.51 -25.66
N ALA A 279 18.53 22.83 -25.80
CA ALA A 279 19.74 23.64 -25.64
C ALA A 279 20.28 23.60 -24.19
N MET A 280 19.40 23.62 -23.19
CA MET A 280 19.81 23.52 -21.78
C MET A 280 20.41 22.14 -21.47
N PHE A 281 19.80 21.04 -21.91
CA PHE A 281 20.37 19.70 -21.74
C PHE A 281 21.65 19.45 -22.55
N ALA A 282 21.82 20.12 -23.70
CA ALA A 282 23.08 20.06 -24.44
C ALA A 282 24.21 20.83 -23.72
N LYS A 283 23.86 21.89 -23.00
CA LYS A 283 24.81 22.75 -22.27
C LYS A 283 25.20 22.20 -20.90
N TYR A 284 24.27 21.55 -20.21
CA TYR A 284 24.43 21.07 -18.85
C TYR A 284 24.29 19.54 -18.82
N SER A 285 25.38 18.86 -18.44
CA SER A 285 25.37 17.41 -18.23
C SER A 285 24.88 17.07 -16.82
N GLY A 286 24.19 15.93 -16.70
CA GLY A 286 23.86 15.35 -15.40
C GLY A 286 25.11 14.98 -14.62
N TYR A 287 25.15 15.39 -13.36
CA TYR A 287 26.08 14.91 -12.35
C TYR A 287 25.78 13.44 -12.07
N THR A 288 26.83 12.63 -12.07
CA THR A 288 26.76 11.20 -11.77
C THR A 288 27.25 10.97 -10.35
N ASP A 289 26.41 10.34 -9.54
CA ASP A 289 26.75 9.86 -8.21
C ASP A 289 26.50 8.34 -8.18
N ASP A 290 27.51 7.61 -8.66
CA ASP A 290 27.38 6.17 -8.83
C ASP A 290 27.36 5.48 -7.46
N ALA A 291 26.38 4.62 -7.25
CA ALA A 291 26.24 3.90 -6.01
C ALA A 291 27.43 2.95 -5.75
N GLU A 292 27.99 3.01 -4.54
CA GLU A 292 29.20 2.28 -4.15
C GLU A 292 28.99 0.79 -3.81
N TRP A 293 28.01 0.12 -4.44
CA TRP A 293 27.76 -1.30 -4.19
C TRP A 293 28.58 -2.23 -5.08
N THR A 294 28.73 -3.47 -4.63
CA THR A 294 29.27 -4.60 -5.40
C THR A 294 28.17 -5.63 -5.62
N ASP A 295 28.41 -6.65 -6.45
CA ASP A 295 27.44 -7.73 -6.65
C ASP A 295 27.00 -8.41 -5.35
N SER A 296 27.88 -8.49 -4.35
CA SER A 296 27.57 -9.09 -3.05
C SER A 296 26.90 -8.13 -2.07
N THR A 297 26.97 -6.81 -2.29
CA THR A 297 26.42 -5.82 -1.34
C THR A 297 25.19 -5.08 -1.86
N LYS A 298 24.86 -5.15 -3.16
CA LYS A 298 23.79 -4.35 -3.78
C LYS A 298 22.41 -4.47 -3.13
N CYS A 299 22.02 -5.63 -2.63
CA CYS A 299 20.72 -5.80 -1.93
C CYS A 299 20.75 -5.45 -0.43
N SER A 300 21.93 -5.10 0.10
CA SER A 300 22.11 -4.60 1.46
C SER A 300 22.57 -3.14 1.50
N TRP A 301 22.92 -2.59 0.34
CA TRP A 301 23.40 -1.23 0.20
C TRP A 301 22.28 -0.24 0.44
N LYS A 302 22.64 0.90 1.04
CA LYS A 302 21.75 2.04 1.20
C LYS A 302 22.56 3.32 0.99
N PRO A 303 21.98 4.35 0.34
CA PRO A 303 22.65 5.62 0.22
C PRO A 303 22.82 6.26 1.60
N THR A 304 23.88 7.05 1.76
CA THR A 304 24.04 7.92 2.92
C THR A 304 23.18 9.16 2.70
N VAL A 305 22.33 9.50 3.66
CA VAL A 305 21.61 10.78 3.63
C VAL A 305 22.59 11.88 4.06
N GLU A 306 23.15 12.60 3.09
CA GLU A 306 24.23 13.58 3.31
C GLU A 306 23.74 14.85 4.04
N THR A 307 22.48 15.22 3.80
CA THR A 307 21.87 16.43 4.36
C THR A 307 21.13 16.14 5.66
N LYS A 308 20.94 17.17 6.48
CA LYS A 308 20.17 17.08 7.74
C LYS A 308 18.90 17.88 7.62
N THR A 309 17.84 17.41 8.25
CA THR A 309 16.57 18.14 8.36
C THR A 309 16.82 19.56 8.85
N GLN A 310 16.37 20.52 8.05
CA GLN A 310 16.48 21.94 8.37
C GLN A 310 15.62 22.27 9.59
N SER A 311 16.15 23.10 10.48
CA SER A 311 15.44 23.50 11.71
C SER A 311 14.17 24.31 11.43
N THR A 312 14.08 24.91 10.23
CA THR A 312 12.88 25.59 9.72
C THR A 312 11.77 24.61 9.37
N ASN A 313 12.09 23.36 9.00
CA ASN A 313 11.11 22.29 8.82
C ASN A 313 10.67 21.75 10.19
N LYS A 314 9.66 22.42 10.77
CA LYS A 314 9.17 22.13 12.13
C LYS A 314 8.56 20.74 12.26
N LEU A 315 7.88 20.26 11.23
CA LEU A 315 7.19 18.95 11.24
C LEU A 315 8.19 17.80 11.25
N ALA A 316 9.14 17.78 10.30
CA ALA A 316 10.14 16.74 10.24
C ALA A 316 11.14 16.83 11.40
N THR A 317 11.48 18.04 11.88
CA THR A 317 12.33 18.21 13.07
C THR A 317 11.67 17.65 14.33
N LYS A 318 10.35 17.83 14.48
CA LYS A 318 9.62 17.41 15.69
C LYS A 318 9.24 15.93 15.68
N TYR A 319 8.80 15.41 14.53
CA TYR A 319 8.22 14.08 14.43
C TYR A 319 9.05 13.07 13.61
N GLY A 320 10.16 13.51 13.00
CA GLY A 320 10.93 12.72 12.05
C GLY A 320 10.25 12.62 10.69
N TRP A 321 10.94 12.02 9.71
CA TRP A 321 10.36 11.79 8.37
C TRP A 321 9.48 10.54 8.30
N ILE A 322 9.81 9.53 9.09
CA ILE A 322 9.06 8.28 9.21
C ILE A 322 8.41 8.28 10.59
N VAL A 323 7.11 8.55 10.63
CA VAL A 323 6.33 8.57 11.87
C VAL A 323 5.98 7.13 12.25
N SER A 324 6.22 6.74 13.51
CA SER A 324 6.07 5.34 13.95
C SER A 324 4.64 4.81 13.85
N SER A 325 3.62 5.68 13.87
CA SER A 325 2.21 5.32 13.88
C SER A 325 1.42 6.11 12.85
N CYS A 326 0.60 5.42 12.08
CA CYS A 326 -0.36 6.03 11.17
C CYS A 326 -1.58 6.65 11.86
N SER A 327 -1.74 6.40 13.16
CA SER A 327 -2.78 7.00 14.00
C SER A 327 -2.32 8.27 14.70
N ALA A 328 -1.07 8.70 14.50
CA ALA A 328 -0.50 9.85 15.16
C ALA A 328 -1.28 11.13 14.83
N SER A 329 -1.54 11.96 15.86
CA SER A 329 -2.39 13.14 15.72
C SER A 329 -1.81 14.21 14.80
N ASN A 330 -0.48 14.28 14.65
CA ASN A 330 0.18 15.20 13.73
C ASN A 330 -0.01 14.86 12.25
N LEU A 331 -0.55 13.69 11.93
CA LEU A 331 -0.85 13.28 10.55
C LEU A 331 -2.27 13.66 10.12
N LYS A 332 -3.08 14.23 11.02
CA LYS A 332 -4.48 14.59 10.77
C LYS A 332 -4.61 16.10 10.60
N ILE A 333 -5.17 16.52 9.47
CA ILE A 333 -5.60 17.91 9.23
C ILE A 333 -7.05 18.05 9.69
N ALA A 334 -7.92 17.15 9.22
CA ALA A 334 -9.28 17.00 9.69
C ALA A 334 -9.41 15.80 10.65
N SER A 335 -10.40 15.86 11.54
CA SER A 335 -10.69 14.75 12.48
C SER A 335 -11.02 13.42 11.79
N THR A 336 -11.51 13.49 10.55
CA THR A 336 -11.87 12.35 9.69
C THR A 336 -10.68 11.76 8.93
N ASP A 337 -9.53 12.42 8.92
CA ASP A 337 -8.36 11.94 8.21
C ASP A 337 -7.85 10.63 8.82
N SER A 338 -7.49 9.71 7.93
CA SER A 338 -6.89 8.42 8.27
C SER A 338 -5.79 8.09 7.27
N TRP A 339 -4.77 7.40 7.78
CA TRP A 339 -3.71 6.78 7.00
C TRP A 339 -3.75 5.24 7.07
N THR A 340 -4.75 4.68 7.73
CA THR A 340 -4.97 3.24 7.82
C THR A 340 -6.16 2.82 6.95
N CYS A 341 -5.96 1.73 6.21
CA CYS A 341 -6.95 1.17 5.31
C CYS A 341 -6.72 -0.34 5.19
N SER A 342 -7.80 -1.11 5.08
CA SER A 342 -7.69 -2.56 4.88
C SER A 342 -7.21 -2.89 3.48
N SER A 343 -6.37 -3.91 3.38
CA SER A 343 -5.92 -4.50 2.12
C SER A 343 -7.08 -4.91 1.21
N ARG A 344 -6.84 -4.92 -0.11
CA ARG A 344 -7.74 -5.50 -1.12
C ARG A 344 -7.32 -6.89 -1.60
N GLU A 345 -6.26 -7.45 -1.04
CA GLU A 345 -5.87 -8.84 -1.28
C GLU A 345 -7.00 -9.81 -0.91
N GLY A 346 -7.31 -10.76 -1.79
CA GLY A 346 -8.34 -11.76 -1.56
C GLY A 346 -9.78 -11.23 -1.55
N VAL A 347 -10.00 -9.95 -1.85
CA VAL A 347 -11.35 -9.37 -1.94
C VAL A 347 -12.00 -9.82 -3.25
N VAL A 348 -13.25 -10.30 -3.13
CA VAL A 348 -14.12 -10.63 -4.27
C VAL A 348 -14.36 -9.36 -5.10
N CYS A 349 -14.14 -9.45 -6.40
CA CYS A 349 -14.24 -8.30 -7.29
C CYS A 349 -15.00 -8.57 -8.59
N THR A 350 -15.53 -9.78 -8.76
CA THR A 350 -16.33 -10.19 -9.92
C THR A 350 -17.71 -10.64 -9.46
N ASP A 351 -18.68 -10.57 -10.37
CA ASP A 351 -20.06 -11.00 -10.09
C ASP A 351 -20.16 -12.51 -9.81
N ASP A 352 -19.21 -13.30 -10.31
CA ASP A 352 -19.15 -14.75 -10.13
C ASP A 352 -18.52 -15.18 -8.79
N GLY A 353 -18.04 -14.22 -7.99
CA GLY A 353 -17.45 -14.48 -6.67
C GLY A 353 -15.93 -14.67 -6.69
N ASP A 354 -15.27 -14.50 -7.84
CA ASP A 354 -13.81 -14.60 -7.94
C ASP A 354 -13.10 -13.37 -7.36
N THR A 355 -11.90 -13.59 -6.81
CA THR A 355 -11.01 -12.53 -6.33
C THR A 355 -10.23 -11.88 -7.48
N CYS A 356 -9.74 -10.67 -7.23
CA CYS A 356 -8.92 -9.89 -8.18
C CYS A 356 -7.41 -10.16 -8.06
N ASP A 357 -7.04 -11.30 -7.47
CA ASP A 357 -5.64 -11.60 -7.20
C ASP A 357 -4.89 -11.96 -8.49
N VAL A 358 -3.66 -11.45 -8.63
CA VAL A 358 -2.82 -11.71 -9.80
C VAL A 358 -1.74 -12.70 -9.41
N ALA A 359 -1.83 -13.93 -9.94
CA ALA A 359 -0.82 -14.96 -9.72
C ALA A 359 0.28 -14.92 -10.79
N LEU A 360 1.54 -15.14 -10.38
CA LEU A 360 2.66 -15.37 -11.30
C LEU A 360 2.93 -16.87 -11.45
N SER A 361 2.69 -17.40 -12.64
CA SER A 361 2.93 -18.81 -12.98
C SER A 361 4.39 -19.12 -13.29
N LYS A 362 5.19 -18.11 -13.65
CA LYS A 362 6.62 -18.22 -13.98
C LYS A 362 7.34 -16.89 -13.68
N ALA A 363 8.67 -16.93 -13.76
CA ALA A 363 9.50 -15.72 -13.70
C ALA A 363 9.19 -14.73 -14.82
N VAL A 364 9.29 -13.44 -14.52
CA VAL A 364 9.00 -12.31 -15.38
C VAL A 364 10.24 -11.42 -15.49
N GLY A 365 11.03 -11.64 -16.55
CA GLY A 365 12.33 -10.99 -16.73
C GLY A 365 13.29 -11.29 -15.58
N THR A 366 14.15 -10.32 -15.26
CA THR A 366 15.07 -10.38 -14.12
C THR A 366 14.27 -10.34 -12.81
N THR A 367 14.43 -11.37 -11.97
CA THR A 367 13.75 -11.46 -10.67
C THR A 367 14.54 -10.81 -9.55
N GLN A 368 13.91 -10.59 -8.38
CA GLN A 368 14.63 -10.10 -7.21
C GLN A 368 15.70 -11.12 -6.75
N GLU A 369 15.44 -12.41 -6.91
CA GLU A 369 16.41 -13.46 -6.63
C GLU A 369 17.60 -13.42 -7.60
N ASP A 370 17.37 -13.17 -8.90
CA ASP A 370 18.48 -12.99 -9.86
C ASP A 370 19.35 -11.78 -9.49
N ILE A 371 18.74 -10.71 -8.97
CA ILE A 371 19.46 -9.53 -8.51
C ILE A 371 20.24 -9.87 -7.23
N CYS A 372 19.61 -10.43 -6.21
CA CYS A 372 20.24 -10.61 -4.90
C CYS A 372 21.04 -11.91 -4.72
N GLY A 373 20.96 -12.84 -5.69
CA GLY A 373 21.53 -14.19 -5.62
C GLY A 373 20.70 -15.15 -4.76
N THR A 374 20.26 -14.72 -3.57
CA THR A 374 19.28 -15.43 -2.75
C THR A 374 18.14 -14.50 -2.36
N TYR A 375 16.94 -15.05 -2.27
CA TYR A 375 15.78 -14.29 -1.84
C TYR A 375 14.88 -15.12 -0.94
N GLU A 376 14.69 -14.68 0.30
CA GLU A 376 13.75 -15.28 1.23
C GLU A 376 12.60 -14.32 1.48
N VAL A 377 11.38 -14.84 1.33
CA VAL A 377 10.18 -14.06 1.62
C VAL A 377 10.05 -13.94 3.13
N THR A 378 10.19 -12.73 3.66
CA THR A 378 9.89 -12.46 5.07
C THR A 378 8.39 -12.61 5.28
N SER A 379 7.99 -13.60 6.08
CA SER A 379 6.59 -13.76 6.51
C SER A 379 6.37 -12.97 7.80
N GLY A 380 5.65 -11.85 7.70
CA GLY A 380 5.42 -10.91 8.79
C GLY A 380 6.57 -9.91 8.96
N GLY A 381 6.67 -9.33 10.15
CA GLY A 381 7.73 -8.38 10.52
C GLY A 381 7.39 -6.91 10.24
N GLY A 382 6.26 -6.61 9.59
CA GLY A 382 5.73 -5.25 9.47
C GLY A 382 5.42 -4.66 10.85
N THR A 383 5.63 -3.36 11.04
CA THR A 383 5.34 -2.69 12.32
C THR A 383 3.84 -2.68 12.56
N CYS A 384 3.43 -2.87 13.82
CA CYS A 384 2.02 -2.84 14.18
C CYS A 384 1.83 -2.24 15.57
N GLU A 385 0.64 -1.73 15.86
CA GLU A 385 0.22 -1.36 17.22
C GLU A 385 -0.79 -2.37 17.76
N THR A 386 -1.62 -2.91 16.87
CA THR A 386 -2.74 -3.80 17.17
C THR A 386 -2.75 -4.98 16.20
N THR A 387 -3.38 -6.08 16.59
CA THR A 387 -3.53 -7.26 15.73
C THR A 387 -4.28 -6.98 14.42
N SER A 388 -5.14 -5.96 14.40
CA SER A 388 -5.83 -5.53 13.15
C SER A 388 -4.87 -4.96 12.11
N ASP A 389 -3.70 -4.47 12.50
CA ASP A 389 -2.71 -3.94 11.56
C ASP A 389 -2.04 -5.08 10.77
N CYS A 390 -2.17 -6.33 11.22
CA CYS A 390 -1.62 -7.52 10.56
C CYS A 390 -2.62 -8.19 9.61
N GLY A 391 -3.29 -7.38 8.78
CA GLY A 391 -4.15 -7.85 7.69
C GLY A 391 -5.33 -8.74 8.10
N GLY A 392 -5.64 -8.80 9.41
CA GLY A 392 -6.60 -9.74 10.00
C GLY A 392 -6.15 -11.21 10.02
N ASN A 393 -4.98 -11.53 9.45
CA ASN A 393 -4.45 -12.89 9.31
C ASN A 393 -3.11 -13.07 10.03
N GLY A 394 -2.77 -12.16 10.93
CA GLY A 394 -1.60 -12.23 11.79
C GLY A 394 -1.92 -11.86 13.23
N GLN A 395 -0.88 -11.80 14.05
CA GLN A 395 -0.92 -11.32 15.42
C GLN A 395 0.15 -10.25 15.60
N CYS A 396 -0.21 -9.11 16.17
CA CYS A 396 0.78 -8.09 16.53
C CYS A 396 1.47 -8.52 17.82
N LYS A 397 2.76 -8.83 17.74
CA LYS A 397 3.55 -9.38 18.85
C LYS A 397 4.75 -8.49 19.15
N GLU A 398 5.04 -8.35 20.43
CA GLU A 398 6.27 -7.71 20.88
C GLU A 398 7.44 -8.68 20.76
N SER A 399 8.52 -8.23 20.12
CA SER A 399 9.81 -8.92 20.11
C SER A 399 10.93 -7.89 20.26
N ASN A 400 11.77 -8.05 21.29
CA ASN A 400 12.86 -7.12 21.61
C ASN A 400 12.42 -5.65 21.73
N GLY A 401 11.27 -5.38 22.34
CA GLY A 401 10.74 -4.02 22.51
C GLY A 401 10.16 -3.39 21.25
N THR A 402 10.02 -4.14 20.16
CA THR A 402 9.38 -3.70 18.91
C THR A 402 8.13 -4.54 18.64
N MET A 403 7.01 -3.87 18.38
CA MET A 403 5.76 -4.52 17.98
C MET A 403 5.80 -4.84 16.48
N SER A 404 5.56 -6.09 16.11
CA SER A 404 5.59 -6.53 14.71
C SER A 404 4.59 -7.65 14.39
N CYS A 405 4.18 -7.73 13.13
CA CYS A 405 3.22 -8.73 12.68
C CYS A 405 3.82 -10.14 12.59
N SER A 406 3.10 -11.10 13.15
CA SER A 406 3.42 -12.53 13.08
C SER A 406 2.27 -13.24 12.35
N CYS A 407 2.52 -13.69 11.12
CA CYS A 407 1.47 -14.24 10.27
C CYS A 407 0.99 -15.61 10.74
N LEU A 408 -0.30 -15.87 10.55
CA LEU A 408 -0.89 -17.20 10.65
C LEU A 408 -0.43 -18.04 9.44
N SER A 409 -0.49 -19.37 9.58
CA SER A 409 -0.25 -20.27 8.46
C SER A 409 -1.16 -19.92 7.27
N CYS A 410 -0.64 -20.13 6.05
CA CYS A 410 -1.25 -19.71 4.78
C CYS A 410 -1.16 -18.22 4.44
N TYR A 411 -0.55 -17.39 5.27
CA TYR A 411 -0.42 -15.95 5.04
C TYR A 411 1.02 -15.49 5.20
N THR A 412 1.39 -14.51 4.39
CA THR A 412 2.75 -13.96 4.28
C THR A 412 2.66 -12.49 3.88
N GLY A 413 3.81 -11.87 3.58
CA GLY A 413 3.94 -10.43 3.46
C GLY A 413 4.18 -9.78 4.82
N THR A 414 4.55 -8.51 4.84
CA THR A 414 4.97 -7.84 6.09
C THR A 414 3.79 -7.60 7.03
N ASP A 415 2.60 -7.40 6.49
CA ASP A 415 1.33 -7.23 7.20
C ASP A 415 0.45 -8.49 7.21
N CYS A 416 0.93 -9.62 6.68
CA CYS A 416 0.15 -10.87 6.59
C CYS A 416 -1.12 -10.80 5.72
N SER A 417 -1.22 -9.81 4.82
CA SER A 417 -2.38 -9.67 3.92
C SER A 417 -2.40 -10.69 2.78
N VAL A 418 -1.23 -11.20 2.37
CA VAL A 418 -1.12 -12.02 1.17
C VAL A 418 -1.22 -13.50 1.48
N LYS A 419 -2.12 -14.19 0.78
CA LYS A 419 -2.27 -15.64 0.92
C LYS A 419 -1.14 -16.38 0.20
N ASP A 420 -0.45 -17.24 0.93
CA ASP A 420 0.56 -18.15 0.40
C ASP A 420 0.22 -19.60 0.75
N ILE A 421 -0.28 -20.33 -0.26
CA ILE A 421 -0.71 -21.71 -0.09
C ILE A 421 0.48 -22.65 0.19
N SER A 422 1.70 -22.26 -0.20
CA SER A 422 2.89 -23.10 0.02
C SER A 422 3.29 -23.20 1.50
N THR A 423 2.93 -22.20 2.31
CA THR A 423 3.16 -22.16 3.76
C THR A 423 1.92 -22.57 4.55
N CYS A 424 0.84 -22.96 3.88
CA CYS A 424 -0.25 -23.66 4.55
C CYS A 424 0.31 -24.94 5.13
N ALA A 425 0.14 -25.13 6.44
CA ALA A 425 0.11 -26.47 6.97
C ALA A 425 -0.94 -27.21 6.15
N THR A 426 -0.50 -28.15 5.31
CA THR A 426 -1.42 -29.12 4.74
C THR A 426 -2.00 -29.84 5.95
N LEU A 427 -3.15 -29.40 6.45
CA LEU A 427 -4.11 -30.34 6.97
C LEU A 427 -4.37 -31.21 5.75
N SER A 428 -3.60 -32.30 5.62
CA SER A 428 -3.95 -33.39 4.75
C SER A 428 -5.39 -33.70 5.11
N SER A 429 -6.33 -33.32 4.26
CA SER A 429 -7.71 -33.72 4.40
C SER A 429 -7.67 -35.22 4.27
N SER A 430 -7.54 -35.92 5.40
CA SER A 430 -7.70 -37.35 5.37
C SER A 430 -9.15 -37.58 5.01
N ASP A 431 -9.42 -38.20 3.88
CA ASP A 431 -10.77 -38.61 3.47
C ASP A 431 -11.45 -39.48 4.55
N THR A 432 -10.66 -40.02 5.49
CA THR A 432 -11.12 -40.82 6.63
C THR A 432 -11.42 -40.02 7.91
N ALA A 433 -11.03 -38.73 7.99
CA ALA A 433 -11.23 -37.91 9.19
C ALA A 433 -12.71 -37.70 9.55
N PRO A 434 -13.63 -37.40 8.60
CA PRO A 434 -15.05 -37.33 8.90
C PRO A 434 -15.55 -38.65 9.48
N GLN A 435 -15.17 -39.77 8.88
CA GLN A 435 -15.55 -41.11 9.33
C GLN A 435 -15.08 -41.40 10.76
N LYS A 436 -13.83 -41.08 11.10
CA LYS A 436 -13.29 -41.27 12.45
C LYS A 436 -13.96 -40.39 13.49
N ILE A 437 -14.29 -39.14 13.15
CA ILE A 437 -15.00 -38.22 14.03
C ILE A 437 -16.43 -38.72 14.29
N PHE A 438 -17.16 -39.11 13.25
CA PHE A 438 -18.51 -39.64 13.38
C PHE A 438 -18.55 -40.97 14.16
N VAL A 439 -17.56 -41.85 13.97
CA VAL A 439 -17.43 -43.08 14.77
C VAL A 439 -17.14 -42.75 16.23
N GLY A 440 -16.24 -41.79 16.51
CA GLY A 440 -15.93 -41.36 17.87
C GLY A 440 -17.14 -40.78 18.60
N ILE A 441 -17.91 -39.92 17.94
CA ILE A 441 -19.17 -39.37 18.47
C ILE A 441 -20.20 -40.48 18.69
N GLY A 442 -20.33 -41.42 17.75
CA GLY A 442 -21.25 -42.56 17.87
C GLY A 442 -20.91 -43.46 19.06
N VAL A 443 -19.63 -43.77 19.29
CA VAL A 443 -19.17 -44.53 20.45
C VAL A 443 -19.45 -43.78 21.75
N PHE A 444 -19.16 -42.48 21.80
CA PHE A 444 -19.43 -41.65 22.98
C PHE A 444 -20.92 -41.61 23.34
N LEU A 445 -21.79 -41.39 22.34
CA LEU A 445 -23.24 -41.40 22.53
C LEU A 445 -23.75 -42.78 22.97
N GLY A 446 -23.19 -43.86 22.42
CA GLY A 446 -23.50 -45.23 22.82
C GLY A 446 -23.14 -45.50 24.29
N VAL A 447 -21.94 -45.08 24.72
CA VAL A 447 -21.52 -45.19 26.12
C VAL A 447 -22.44 -44.40 27.04
N MET A 448 -22.79 -43.16 26.66
CA MET A 448 -23.71 -42.33 27.45
C MET A 448 -25.10 -42.96 27.56
N ALA A 449 -25.64 -43.56 26.50
CA ALA A 449 -26.92 -44.26 26.55
C ALA A 449 -26.90 -45.44 27.54
N VAL A 450 -25.82 -46.23 27.56
CA VAL A 450 -25.66 -47.33 28.52
C VAL A 450 -25.62 -46.81 29.97
N VAL A 451 -24.91 -45.71 30.21
CA VAL A 451 -24.86 -45.06 31.53
C VAL A 451 -26.24 -44.58 31.97
N PHE A 452 -27.01 -43.93 31.09
CA PHE A 452 -28.36 -43.48 31.42
C PHE A 452 -29.33 -44.64 31.67
N ILE A 453 -29.22 -45.74 30.92
CA ILE A 453 -30.01 -46.95 31.17
C ILE A 453 -29.67 -47.55 32.54
N ALA A 454 -28.38 -47.66 32.87
CA ALA A 454 -27.94 -48.18 34.17
C ALA A 454 -28.43 -47.32 35.34
N LEU A 455 -28.37 -45.98 35.19
CA LEU A 455 -28.93 -45.04 36.17
C LEU A 455 -30.45 -45.18 36.29
N GLY A 456 -31.17 -45.36 35.18
CA GLY A 456 -32.60 -45.61 35.17
C GLY A 456 -32.99 -46.90 35.89
N VAL A 457 -32.26 -47.99 35.67
CA VAL A 457 -32.45 -49.27 36.36
C VAL A 457 -32.17 -49.14 37.87
N ALA A 458 -31.09 -48.45 38.24
CA ALA A 458 -30.76 -48.19 39.64
C ALA A 458 -31.84 -47.35 40.34
N ALA A 459 -32.36 -46.32 39.66
CA ALA A 459 -33.45 -45.48 40.17
C ALA A 459 -34.75 -46.28 40.35
N ALA A 460 -35.11 -47.14 39.38
CA ALA A 460 -36.28 -48.01 39.47
C ALA A 460 -36.17 -49.02 40.62
N LYS A 461 -34.99 -49.60 40.82
CA LYS A 461 -34.73 -50.54 41.92
C LYS A 461 -34.84 -49.85 43.29
N LYS A 462 -34.28 -48.64 43.42
CA LYS A 462 -34.39 -47.82 44.62
C LYS A 462 -35.85 -47.40 44.90
N LYS A 463 -36.62 -47.07 43.86
CA LYS A 463 -38.05 -46.78 43.98
C LYS A 463 -38.82 -48.01 44.48
N ALA A 464 -38.58 -49.19 43.92
CA ALA A 464 -39.22 -50.43 44.35
C ALA A 464 -38.89 -50.79 45.82
N GLU A 465 -37.64 -50.59 46.26
CA GLU A 465 -37.29 -50.75 47.69
C GLU A 465 -38.00 -49.74 48.59
N THR A 466 -38.09 -48.48 48.14
CA THR A 466 -38.77 -47.41 48.89
C THR A 466 -40.27 -47.69 49.01
N ASP A 467 -40.91 -48.15 47.93
CA ASP A 467 -42.33 -48.52 47.90
C ASP A 467 -42.60 -49.74 48.79
N ARG A 468 -41.68 -50.72 48.81
CA ARG A 468 -41.76 -51.91 49.66
C ARG A 468 -41.60 -51.56 51.16
N LEU A 469 -40.69 -50.64 51.49
CA LEU A 469 -40.57 -50.09 52.85
C LEU A 469 -41.83 -49.30 53.25
N ALA A 470 -42.39 -48.49 52.35
CA ALA A 470 -43.62 -47.74 52.61
C ALA A 470 -44.83 -48.65 52.86
N GLN A 471 -44.92 -49.79 52.16
CA GLN A 471 -45.94 -50.82 52.43
C GLN A 471 -45.74 -51.53 53.77
N GLN A 472 -44.50 -51.83 54.17
CA GLN A 472 -44.19 -52.41 55.48
C GLN A 472 -44.53 -51.46 56.65
N VAL A 473 -44.28 -50.16 56.49
CA VAL A 473 -44.68 -49.13 57.48
C VAL A 473 -46.20 -49.02 57.59
N LYS A 474 -46.94 -49.12 56.48
CA LYS A 474 -48.42 -49.16 56.51
C LYS A 474 -48.98 -50.44 57.13
N ALA A 475 -48.31 -51.58 56.97
CA ALA A 475 -48.74 -52.86 57.55
C ALA A 475 -48.42 -52.99 59.05
N GLY A 476 -47.39 -52.30 59.57
CA GLY A 476 -47.03 -52.30 60.99
C GLY A 476 -47.84 -51.34 61.87
N GLY A 477 -48.61 -50.42 61.27
CA GLY A 477 -49.35 -49.38 61.98
C GLY A 477 -50.72 -49.77 62.55
N ASN A 478 -51.16 -51.02 62.40
CA ASN A 478 -52.53 -51.46 62.72
C ASN A 478 -52.62 -52.57 63.78
N THR A 479 -51.75 -52.55 64.80
CA THR A 479 -51.93 -53.38 66.00
C THR A 479 -51.41 -52.67 67.25
N GLN A 480 -52.19 -51.71 67.77
CA GLN A 480 -52.42 -51.51 69.22
C GLN A 480 -53.26 -50.25 69.46
N THR A 481 -54.59 -50.41 69.48
CA THR A 481 -55.44 -49.70 70.44
C THR A 481 -56.76 -50.43 70.53
N THR A 482 -57.01 -51.11 71.66
CA THR A 482 -58.22 -51.01 72.50
C THR A 482 -58.30 -52.21 73.45
N ALA A 483 -57.98 -51.97 74.72
CA ALA A 483 -58.66 -52.60 75.83
C ALA A 483 -58.68 -51.58 76.99
N ALA A 484 -59.88 -51.12 77.34
CA ALA A 484 -60.15 -50.21 78.45
C ALA A 484 -60.84 -50.99 79.59
N SER A 485 -60.42 -50.68 80.83
CA SER A 485 -61.19 -50.68 82.09
C SER A 485 -62.22 -51.78 82.38
N LEU A 486 -61.87 -52.71 83.28
CA LEU A 486 -62.43 -52.92 84.64
C LEU A 486 -61.83 -54.18 85.26
#